data_AF-A0AAD4XFL8-F1
#
_entry.id   AF-A0AAD4XFL8-F1
#
_cell.length_a   1.000
_cell.length_b   1.000
_cell.length_c   1.000
_cell.angle_alpha   90.00
_cell.angle_beta   90.00
_cell.angle_gamma   90.00
#
_symmetry.space_group_name_H-M   'P 1'
#
loop_
_entity.id
_entity.type
_entity.pdbx_description
1 polymer ?
#
loop_
_entity_poly.entity_id
_entity_poly.type
_entity_poly.pdbx_seq_one_letter_code
_entity_poly.pdbx_strand_id
1 'polypeptide(L)'
;MKRMIKLMVFSLIIFVPLIFGILQQKMEADCIISKGDKLILRGLMFHGYHGVLPEEKTLGQKFVIDMDAWFDLREPGKSDNINDSVSYVDLYNIAKDVVEGPGYNLLETVAHLIATETLERFSRISTVRVKLGKPHVSIQGPMEADGMILKGDKLILRGLMFQGYHGVLPEEKTLGQKFVIDIDAWVDLREAGKSDNINDSVSYVDIYNIAKDVLEGPGYNLLESVTHLIATKTLQRFSQISAVRVKLGKPHVSIQGPLDYLGVEIFRFRGVDV
;
A
#
# COMPACT_ATOMS: atom_id res chain seq x y z
N MET A 1 -70.68 21.76 11.72
CA MET A 1 -70.43 20.54 10.92
C MET A 1 -68.98 20.13 11.15
N LYS A 2 -68.73 18.91 11.69
CA LYS A 2 -67.43 18.33 12.14
C LYS A 2 -66.90 18.92 13.49
N ARG A 3 -66.87 18.26 14.67
CA ARG A 3 -66.45 16.88 15.08
C ARG A 3 -65.03 16.58 14.56
N MET A 4 -64.04 16.06 15.26
CA MET A 4 -63.88 15.44 16.58
C MET A 4 -62.38 15.00 16.63
N ILE A 5 -61.85 14.73 17.83
CA ILE A 5 -60.71 13.83 18.11
C ILE A 5 -59.28 14.40 17.98
N LYS A 6 -58.81 14.80 19.16
CA LYS A 6 -57.46 14.70 19.68
C LYS A 6 -57.19 13.22 20.01
N LEU A 7 -56.35 12.46 19.30
CA LEU A 7 -55.64 11.27 19.81
C LEU A 7 -54.67 10.64 18.78
N MET A 8 -53.53 10.16 19.31
CA MET A 8 -52.61 9.16 18.74
C MET A 8 -51.81 9.52 17.48
N VAL A 9 -50.61 10.09 17.70
CA VAL A 9 -49.37 9.47 17.19
C VAL A 9 -48.29 9.60 18.28
N PHE A 10 -48.44 8.79 19.33
CA PHE A 10 -47.39 8.47 20.29
C PHE A 10 -47.15 6.97 20.12
N SER A 11 -46.43 6.57 19.06
CA SER A 11 -45.81 5.24 18.95
C SER A 11 -44.94 5.18 17.70
N LEU A 12 -43.77 4.55 17.83
CA LEU A 12 -42.73 4.34 16.83
C LEU A 12 -41.96 5.60 16.39
N ILE A 13 -40.87 5.91 17.11
CA ILE A 13 -39.48 5.84 16.63
C ILE A 13 -38.61 5.95 17.91
N ILE A 14 -38.58 4.88 18.72
CA ILE A 14 -37.58 4.66 19.79
C ILE A 14 -36.75 3.42 19.41
N PHE A 15 -36.52 3.17 18.12
CA PHE A 15 -35.82 1.96 17.67
C PHE A 15 -34.97 2.16 16.42
N VAL A 16 -34.11 3.18 16.41
CA VAL A 16 -32.93 3.19 15.52
C VAL A 16 -31.64 3.73 16.20
N PRO A 17 -31.33 3.56 17.50
CA PRO A 17 -29.94 3.75 17.95
C PRO A 17 -29.06 2.55 17.59
N LEU A 18 -29.64 1.34 17.54
CA LEU A 18 -28.87 0.10 17.33
C LEU A 18 -28.37 -0.04 15.89
N ILE A 19 -29.23 0.25 14.89
CA ILE A 19 -28.84 0.15 13.48
C ILE A 19 -27.86 1.28 13.11
N PHE A 20 -28.06 2.49 13.64
CA PHE A 20 -27.13 3.61 13.41
C PHE A 20 -25.78 3.38 14.12
N GLY A 21 -25.79 2.82 15.33
CA GLY A 21 -24.57 2.42 16.05
C GLY A 21 -23.82 1.27 15.38
N ILE A 22 -24.53 0.28 14.81
CA ILE A 22 -23.92 -0.81 14.03
C ILE A 22 -23.39 -0.29 12.69
N LEU A 23 -24.11 0.60 11.99
CA LEU A 23 -23.62 1.24 10.77
C LEU A 23 -22.42 2.15 11.05
N GLN A 24 -22.40 2.86 12.17
CA GLN A 24 -21.27 3.72 12.54
C GLN A 24 -20.05 2.90 13.00
N GLN A 25 -20.23 1.81 13.75
CA GLN A 25 -19.15 0.87 14.06
C GLN A 25 -18.65 0.11 12.83
N LYS A 26 -19.55 -0.25 11.90
CA LYS A 26 -19.19 -0.92 10.65
C LYS A 26 -18.49 0.05 9.71
N MET A 27 -18.93 1.31 9.63
CA MET A 27 -18.24 2.38 8.91
C MET A 27 -16.91 2.75 9.56
N GLU A 28 -16.76 2.74 10.89
CA GLU A 28 -15.48 2.94 11.56
C GLU A 28 -14.54 1.75 11.34
N ALA A 29 -15.04 0.51 11.36
CA ALA A 29 -14.25 -0.67 11.00
C ALA A 29 -13.85 -0.64 9.52
N ASP A 30 -14.78 -0.32 8.61
CA ASP A 30 -14.53 -0.19 7.18
C ASP A 30 -13.59 1.00 6.87
N CYS A 31 -13.66 2.10 7.64
CA CYS A 31 -12.79 3.27 7.49
C CYS A 31 -11.41 3.09 8.14
N ILE A 32 -11.30 2.28 9.20
CA ILE A 32 -10.01 1.80 9.72
C ILE A 32 -9.39 0.81 8.71
N ILE A 33 -10.19 0.04 7.97
CA ILE A 33 -9.73 -0.87 6.91
C ILE A 33 -9.37 -0.09 5.62
N SER A 34 -10.00 1.06 5.34
CA SER A 34 -9.85 1.79 4.06
C SER A 34 -8.56 2.62 3.91
N LYS A 35 -7.56 2.44 4.77
CA LYS A 35 -6.18 2.92 4.53
C LYS A 35 -5.16 1.78 4.48
N GLY A 36 -5.61 0.56 4.18
CA GLY A 36 -4.74 -0.63 4.15
C GLY A 36 -4.55 -1.13 2.73
N ASP A 37 -3.28 -1.22 2.35
CA ASP A 37 -2.74 -1.57 1.03
C ASP A 37 -2.35 -0.34 0.18
N LYS A 38 -1.11 -0.34 -0.32
CA LYS A 38 -0.62 0.69 -1.23
C LYS A 38 0.43 0.19 -2.20
N LEU A 39 0.44 0.79 -3.39
CA LEU A 39 1.50 0.71 -4.36
C LEU A 39 2.48 1.87 -4.15
N ILE A 40 3.78 1.58 -4.16
CA ILE A 40 4.86 2.49 -3.77
C ILE A 40 5.82 2.67 -4.95
N LEU A 41 6.00 3.91 -5.41
CA LEU A 41 7.02 4.29 -6.39
C LEU A 41 7.91 5.37 -5.76
N ARG A 42 9.23 5.19 -5.84
CA ARG A 42 10.21 6.13 -5.28
C ARG A 42 11.31 6.47 -6.27
N GLY A 43 11.72 7.73 -6.24
CA GLY A 43 12.87 8.19 -7.02
C GLY A 43 12.60 8.25 -8.52
N LEU A 44 11.34 8.45 -8.93
CA LEU A 44 11.01 8.66 -10.34
C LEU A 44 11.68 9.94 -10.81
N MET A 45 12.51 9.85 -11.86
CA MET A 45 13.25 11.02 -12.36
C MET A 45 12.87 11.38 -13.78
N PHE A 46 12.39 12.61 -13.95
CA PHE A 46 11.99 13.17 -15.25
C PHE A 46 12.60 14.55 -15.46
N HIS A 47 12.73 14.96 -16.72
CA HIS A 47 13.20 16.30 -17.07
C HIS A 47 12.01 17.21 -17.36
N GLY A 48 11.92 18.35 -16.67
CA GLY A 48 10.82 19.29 -16.82
C GLY A 48 11.29 20.74 -16.85
N TYR A 49 10.39 21.61 -17.28
CA TYR A 49 10.63 23.06 -17.41
C TYR A 49 9.79 23.84 -16.38
N HIS A 50 9.85 23.40 -15.13
CA HIS A 50 9.08 23.98 -14.03
C HIS A 50 9.95 24.86 -13.15
N GLY A 51 9.40 26.00 -12.73
CA GLY A 51 10.10 26.96 -11.91
C GLY A 51 9.69 28.40 -12.20
N VAL A 52 10.14 29.31 -11.36
CA VAL A 52 9.83 30.74 -11.48
C VAL A 52 10.89 31.44 -12.34
N LEU A 53 12.14 30.97 -12.28
CA LEU A 53 13.26 31.61 -12.97
C LEU A 53 13.19 31.35 -14.48
N PRO A 54 13.50 32.35 -15.33
CA PRO A 54 13.55 32.18 -16.78
C PRO A 54 14.47 31.05 -17.24
N GLU A 55 15.58 30.85 -16.52
CA GLU A 55 16.55 29.77 -16.78
C GLU A 55 15.93 28.39 -16.53
N GLU A 56 15.11 28.24 -15.49
CA GLU A 56 14.41 26.98 -15.17
C GLU A 56 13.38 26.61 -16.24
N LYS A 57 12.79 27.62 -16.90
CA LYS A 57 11.82 27.41 -17.98
C LYS A 57 12.44 27.19 -19.34
N THR A 58 13.71 27.57 -19.53
CA THR A 58 14.39 27.48 -20.83
C THR A 58 15.38 26.32 -20.89
N LEU A 59 16.19 26.14 -19.85
CA LEU A 59 17.13 25.02 -19.75
C LEU A 59 16.49 23.76 -19.18
N GLY A 60 15.47 23.94 -18.33
CA GLY A 60 14.86 22.84 -17.59
C GLY A 60 15.78 22.28 -16.53
N GLN A 61 15.26 21.31 -15.77
CA GLN A 61 16.01 20.56 -14.79
C GLN A 61 15.35 19.20 -14.56
N LYS A 62 16.08 18.29 -13.90
CA LYS A 62 15.46 17.04 -13.43
C LYS A 62 14.59 17.31 -12.21
N PHE A 63 13.55 16.51 -12.05
CA PHE A 63 12.70 16.44 -10.87
C PHE A 63 12.63 15.01 -10.37
N VAL A 64 12.52 14.85 -9.05
CA VAL A 64 12.37 13.56 -8.37
C VAL A 64 10.96 13.46 -7.81
N ILE A 65 10.30 12.34 -8.06
CA ILE A 65 8.91 12.09 -7.66
C ILE A 65 8.80 10.80 -6.87
N ASP A 66 8.15 10.90 -5.72
CA ASP A 66 7.69 9.75 -4.95
C ASP A 66 6.17 9.69 -4.99
N MET A 67 5.61 8.52 -5.27
CA MET A 67 4.17 8.30 -5.30
C MET A 67 3.77 7.13 -4.40
N ASP A 68 2.70 7.32 -3.65
CA ASP A 68 1.95 6.22 -3.02
C ASP A 68 0.51 6.28 -3.50
N ALA A 69 -0.02 5.14 -3.94
CA ALA A 69 -1.41 4.98 -4.34
C ALA A 69 -2.08 3.94 -3.43
N TRP A 70 -3.08 4.36 -2.66
CA TRP A 70 -3.85 3.49 -1.76
C TRP A 70 -5.07 2.92 -2.49
N PHE A 71 -5.20 1.60 -2.46
CA PHE A 71 -6.37 0.86 -2.94
C PHE A 71 -6.29 -0.59 -2.43
N ASP A 72 -7.41 -1.31 -2.45
CA ASP A 72 -7.46 -2.70 -1.97
C ASP A 72 -6.69 -3.65 -2.91
N LEU A 73 -5.62 -4.29 -2.40
CA LEU A 73 -4.81 -5.25 -3.15
C LEU A 73 -5.26 -6.71 -2.91
N ARG A 74 -6.40 -6.95 -2.25
CA ARG A 74 -6.91 -8.31 -2.01
C ARG A 74 -7.29 -9.03 -3.30
N GLU A 75 -8.04 -8.37 -4.18
CA GLU A 75 -8.47 -8.97 -5.45
C GLU A 75 -7.28 -9.30 -6.36
N PRO A 76 -6.39 -8.34 -6.71
CA PRO A 76 -5.23 -8.66 -7.55
C PRO A 76 -4.28 -9.67 -6.88
N GLY A 77 -4.18 -9.63 -5.54
CA GLY A 77 -3.39 -10.61 -4.79
C GLY A 77 -3.95 -12.03 -4.83
N LYS A 78 -5.24 -12.21 -5.11
CA LYS A 78 -5.86 -13.54 -5.27
C LYS A 78 -5.82 -14.02 -6.72
N SER A 79 -6.05 -13.12 -7.69
CA SER A 79 -6.20 -13.49 -9.09
C SER A 79 -4.88 -13.57 -9.85
N ASP A 80 -3.83 -12.88 -9.40
CA ASP A 80 -2.56 -12.69 -10.12
C ASP A 80 -2.75 -12.14 -11.55
N ASN A 81 -3.84 -11.41 -11.78
CA ASN A 81 -4.21 -10.83 -13.05
C ASN A 81 -4.00 -9.31 -13.02
N ILE A 82 -3.17 -8.80 -13.93
CA ILE A 82 -2.81 -7.38 -14.00
C ILE A 82 -4.02 -6.45 -14.18
N ASN A 83 -5.10 -6.92 -14.81
CA ASN A 83 -6.32 -6.12 -15.03
C ASN A 83 -7.11 -5.86 -13.74
N ASP A 84 -6.83 -6.62 -12.68
CA ASP A 84 -7.45 -6.45 -11.38
C ASP A 84 -6.61 -5.53 -10.48
N SER A 85 -5.47 -5.01 -10.98
CA SER A 85 -4.59 -4.07 -10.27
C SER A 85 -4.48 -2.74 -11.01
N VAL A 86 -3.78 -1.79 -10.38
CA VAL A 86 -3.27 -0.58 -11.04
C VAL A 86 -1.83 -0.83 -11.44
N SER A 87 -1.52 -0.69 -12.72
CA SER A 87 -0.15 -0.87 -13.20
C SER A 87 0.75 0.28 -12.74
N TYR A 88 1.88 -0.07 -12.14
CA TYR A 88 2.92 0.91 -11.83
C TYR A 88 3.49 1.58 -13.10
N VAL A 89 3.41 0.91 -14.26
CA VAL A 89 3.80 1.50 -15.55
C VAL A 89 2.86 2.64 -15.92
N ASP A 90 1.56 2.50 -15.64
CA ASP A 90 0.61 3.58 -15.90
C ASP A 90 0.82 4.77 -14.96
N LEU A 91 1.08 4.51 -13.67
CA LEU A 91 1.43 5.58 -12.72
C LEU A 91 2.73 6.29 -13.11
N TYR A 92 3.74 5.53 -13.56
CA TYR A 92 4.97 6.08 -14.11
C TYR A 92 4.69 6.99 -15.30
N ASN A 93 3.87 6.54 -16.24
CA ASN A 93 3.54 7.30 -17.45
C ASN A 93 2.77 8.58 -17.13
N ILE A 94 1.81 8.56 -16.20
CA ILE A 94 1.12 9.78 -15.74
C ILE A 94 2.14 10.78 -15.18
N ALA A 95 3.01 10.34 -14.27
CA ALA A 95 4.03 11.21 -13.69
C ALA A 95 4.98 11.77 -14.76
N LYS A 96 5.38 10.94 -15.71
CA LYS A 96 6.22 11.32 -16.86
C LYS A 96 5.54 12.38 -17.71
N ASP A 97 4.31 12.11 -18.16
CA ASP A 97 3.58 12.96 -19.10
C ASP A 97 3.31 14.34 -18.49
N VAL A 98 2.99 14.42 -17.19
CA VAL A 98 2.78 15.69 -16.50
C VAL A 98 4.08 16.48 -16.34
N VAL A 99 5.20 15.83 -16.02
CA VAL A 99 6.48 16.53 -15.78
C VAL A 99 7.22 16.89 -17.06
N GLU A 100 7.17 16.04 -18.07
CA GLU A 100 7.75 16.33 -19.40
C GLU A 100 6.83 17.22 -20.25
N GLY A 101 5.62 17.49 -19.77
CA GLY A 101 4.60 18.33 -20.40
C GLY A 101 4.83 19.84 -20.24
N PRO A 102 3.75 20.65 -20.22
CA PRO A 102 3.86 22.10 -20.12
C PRO A 102 4.64 22.57 -18.88
N GLY A 103 5.45 23.62 -19.04
CA GLY A 103 6.14 24.26 -17.93
C GLY A 103 5.17 24.95 -16.97
N TYR A 104 5.40 24.81 -15.66
CA TYR A 104 4.58 25.41 -14.61
C TYR A 104 5.46 26.22 -13.65
N ASN A 105 4.90 27.24 -13.01
CA ASN A 105 5.65 28.07 -12.07
C ASN A 105 5.91 27.39 -10.72
N LEU A 106 4.97 26.53 -10.29
CA LEU A 106 4.89 25.97 -8.96
C LEU A 106 4.95 24.45 -9.00
N LEU A 107 5.71 23.84 -8.10
CA LEU A 107 5.79 22.39 -7.95
C LEU A 107 4.47 21.82 -7.40
N GLU A 108 3.76 22.61 -6.63
CA GLU A 108 2.42 22.33 -6.13
C GLU A 108 1.44 22.08 -7.27
N THR A 109 1.53 22.84 -8.36
CA THR A 109 0.68 22.64 -9.55
C THR A 109 0.99 21.30 -10.22
N VAL A 110 2.27 20.99 -10.41
CA VAL A 110 2.70 19.72 -11.00
C VAL A 110 2.27 18.53 -10.15
N ALA A 111 2.52 18.58 -8.83
CA ALA A 111 2.10 17.55 -7.90
C ALA A 111 0.57 17.38 -7.84
N HIS A 112 -0.17 18.49 -7.89
CA HIS A 112 -1.63 18.47 -7.95
C HIS A 112 -2.14 17.80 -9.23
N LEU A 113 -1.56 18.11 -10.40
CA LEU A 113 -1.95 17.51 -11.67
C LEU A 113 -1.71 16.00 -11.69
N ILE A 114 -0.53 15.55 -11.25
CA ILE A 114 -0.25 14.10 -11.13
C ILE A 114 -1.29 13.42 -10.24
N ALA A 115 -1.61 14.02 -9.10
CA ALA A 115 -2.60 13.46 -8.18
C ALA A 115 -4.01 13.42 -8.80
N THR A 116 -4.44 14.52 -9.43
CA THR A 116 -5.76 14.64 -10.07
C THR A 116 -5.90 13.64 -11.21
N GLU A 117 -4.93 13.59 -12.15
CA GLU A 117 -4.98 12.64 -13.27
C GLU A 117 -4.97 11.19 -12.80
N THR A 118 -4.20 10.88 -11.75
CA THR A 118 -4.19 9.55 -11.14
C THR A 118 -5.56 9.16 -10.59
N LEU A 119 -6.21 10.05 -9.83
CA LEU A 119 -7.52 9.78 -9.22
C LEU A 119 -8.64 9.75 -10.26
N GLU A 120 -8.58 10.60 -11.29
CA GLU A 120 -9.57 10.62 -12.37
C GLU A 120 -9.48 9.38 -13.26
N ARG A 121 -8.25 8.91 -13.55
CA ARG A 121 -8.03 7.74 -14.41
C ARG A 121 -8.33 6.42 -13.69
N PHE A 122 -8.09 6.35 -12.38
CA PHE A 122 -8.23 5.12 -11.60
C PHE A 122 -9.22 5.24 -10.45
N SER A 123 -10.47 4.86 -10.71
CA SER A 123 -11.53 4.83 -9.69
C SER A 123 -11.26 3.88 -8.51
N ARG A 124 -10.34 2.92 -8.67
CA ARG A 124 -9.88 2.03 -7.61
C ARG A 124 -9.02 2.74 -6.56
N ILE A 125 -8.31 3.80 -6.94
CA ILE A 125 -7.42 4.53 -6.04
C ILE A 125 -8.26 5.44 -5.14
N SER A 126 -8.23 5.17 -3.84
CA SER A 126 -8.95 5.97 -2.85
C SER A 126 -8.17 7.20 -2.42
N THR A 127 -6.83 7.14 -2.47
CA THR A 127 -5.95 8.23 -2.07
C THR A 127 -4.63 8.10 -2.82
N VAL A 128 -4.04 9.23 -3.18
CA VAL A 128 -2.68 9.30 -3.72
C VAL A 128 -1.87 10.33 -2.95
N ARG A 129 -0.60 10.03 -2.69
CA ARG A 129 0.39 10.97 -2.15
C ARG A 129 1.47 11.14 -3.18
N VAL A 130 1.70 12.38 -3.59
CA VAL A 130 2.77 12.76 -4.51
C VAL A 130 3.73 13.66 -3.76
N LYS A 131 5.02 13.32 -3.75
CA LYS A 131 6.09 14.22 -3.31
C LYS A 131 6.93 14.56 -4.53
N LEU A 132 7.13 15.85 -4.77
CA LEU A 132 7.91 16.37 -5.88
C LEU A 132 9.06 17.21 -5.30
N GLY A 133 10.27 16.97 -5.79
CA GLY A 133 11.46 17.69 -5.35
C GLY A 133 12.51 17.86 -6.46
N LYS A 134 13.53 18.65 -6.17
CA LYS A 134 14.71 18.81 -7.03
C LYS A 134 15.77 17.73 -6.70
N PRO A 135 16.55 17.26 -7.68
CA PRO A 135 17.64 16.32 -7.44
C PRO A 135 18.60 16.91 -6.39
N HIS A 136 19.05 16.07 -5.47
CA HIS A 136 19.95 16.40 -4.35
C HIS A 136 19.35 17.15 -3.15
N VAL A 137 18.05 17.44 -3.15
CA VAL A 137 17.34 17.82 -1.92
C VAL A 137 16.62 16.58 -1.39
N SER A 138 17.31 15.83 -0.54
CA SER A 138 16.69 14.73 0.20
C SER A 138 15.71 15.31 1.21
N ILE A 139 14.43 15.45 0.83
CA ILE A 139 13.35 15.59 1.80
C ILE A 139 13.08 14.17 2.37
N GLN A 140 14.07 13.61 3.06
CA GLN A 140 13.83 12.55 4.02
C GLN A 140 13.19 13.21 5.25
N GLY A 141 11.93 13.61 5.11
CA GLY A 141 11.09 13.73 6.28
C GLY A 141 11.00 12.36 6.95
N PRO A 142 10.92 12.28 8.29
CA PRO A 142 10.68 11.02 8.95
C PRO A 142 9.52 10.31 8.24
N MET A 143 9.67 9.01 8.00
CA MET A 143 8.55 8.13 7.66
C MET A 143 7.60 8.14 8.85
N GLU A 144 6.85 9.23 9.02
CA GLU A 144 5.77 9.28 9.96
C GLU A 144 4.68 8.36 9.42
N ALA A 145 4.34 7.40 10.28
CA ALA A 145 3.47 6.29 10.01
C ALA A 145 2.25 6.74 9.19
N ASP A 146 2.20 6.32 7.93
CA ASP A 146 0.98 6.35 7.13
C ASP A 146 -0.06 5.50 7.86
N GLY A 147 -0.86 6.17 8.70
CA GLY A 147 -2.29 5.93 8.82
C GLY A 147 -2.81 4.67 9.49
N MET A 148 -1.99 3.81 10.12
CA MET A 148 -2.50 2.77 11.02
C MET A 148 -1.64 2.61 12.28
N ILE A 149 -2.15 3.07 13.43
CA ILE A 149 -1.58 2.71 14.73
C ILE A 149 -2.23 1.39 15.16
N LEU A 150 -1.71 0.27 14.65
CA LEU A 150 -2.02 -1.04 15.22
C LEU A 150 -1.30 -1.16 16.56
N LYS A 151 -2.07 -1.07 17.65
CA LYS A 151 -1.58 -1.21 19.02
C LYS A 151 -1.33 -2.68 19.36
N GLY A 152 -0.32 -2.95 20.17
CA GLY A 152 0.04 -4.29 20.65
C GLY A 152 1.49 -4.66 20.31
N ASP A 153 1.91 -5.82 20.81
CA ASP A 153 3.23 -6.38 20.57
C ASP A 153 3.33 -6.92 19.14
N LYS A 154 4.54 -6.93 18.58
CA LYS A 154 4.78 -7.45 17.23
C LYS A 154 6.18 -8.02 17.07
N LEU A 155 6.28 -9.04 16.22
CA LEU A 155 7.54 -9.53 15.67
C LEU A 155 7.90 -8.73 14.41
N ILE A 156 9.17 -8.36 14.29
CA ILE A 156 9.67 -7.46 13.26
C ILE A 156 10.75 -8.17 12.46
N LEU A 157 10.52 -8.36 11.16
CA LEU A 157 11.52 -8.82 10.20
C LEU A 157 11.75 -7.71 9.18
N ARG A 158 13.02 -7.36 8.93
CA ARG A 158 13.39 -6.21 8.09
C ARG A 158 14.47 -6.57 7.09
N GLY A 159 14.33 -6.03 5.88
CA GLY A 159 15.35 -6.09 4.83
C GLY A 159 15.74 -7.50 4.43
N LEU A 160 14.81 -8.48 4.54
CA LEU A 160 15.11 -9.83 4.10
C LEU A 160 15.23 -9.83 2.57
N MET A 161 16.26 -10.50 2.05
CA MET A 161 16.56 -10.50 0.62
C MET A 161 16.50 -11.91 0.06
N PHE A 162 15.72 -12.08 -1.00
CA PHE A 162 15.55 -13.37 -1.68
C PHE A 162 15.67 -13.19 -3.19
N GLN A 163 16.16 -14.21 -3.88
CA GLN A 163 16.15 -14.26 -5.34
C GLN A 163 14.84 -14.91 -5.78
N GLY A 164 14.10 -14.26 -6.68
CA GLY A 164 12.84 -14.78 -7.18
C GLY A 164 12.65 -14.51 -8.67
N TYR A 165 11.61 -15.13 -9.24
CA TYR A 165 11.27 -15.07 -10.66
C TYR A 165 9.86 -14.51 -10.86
N HIS A 166 9.56 -13.40 -10.17
CA HIS A 166 8.27 -12.73 -10.20
C HIS A 166 8.31 -11.48 -11.09
N GLY A 167 7.23 -11.24 -11.83
CA GLY A 167 7.11 -10.11 -12.74
C GLY A 167 6.16 -10.38 -13.89
N VAL A 168 5.72 -9.30 -14.53
CA VAL A 168 4.82 -9.35 -15.68
C VAL A 168 5.62 -9.63 -16.95
N LEU A 169 6.86 -9.15 -17.03
CA LEU A 169 7.68 -9.28 -18.22
C LEU A 169 8.34 -10.68 -18.31
N PRO A 170 8.40 -11.30 -19.50
CA PRO A 170 9.05 -12.60 -19.69
C PRO A 170 10.52 -12.64 -19.21
N GLU A 171 11.23 -11.52 -19.39
CA GLU A 171 12.63 -11.37 -18.98
C GLU A 171 12.76 -11.43 -17.44
N GLU A 172 11.79 -10.89 -16.69
CA GLU A 172 11.78 -10.96 -15.22
C GLU A 172 11.66 -12.41 -14.73
N LYS A 173 10.88 -13.24 -15.44
CA LYS A 173 10.66 -14.65 -15.09
C LYS A 173 11.82 -15.57 -15.49
N THR A 174 12.69 -15.13 -16.38
CA THR A 174 13.82 -15.93 -16.88
C THR A 174 15.12 -15.57 -16.19
N LEU A 175 15.43 -14.27 -16.07
CA LEU A 175 16.64 -13.80 -15.41
C LEU A 175 16.50 -13.81 -13.89
N GLY A 176 15.28 -13.57 -13.39
CA GLY A 176 15.01 -13.35 -11.98
C GLY A 176 15.64 -12.05 -11.46
N GLN A 177 15.25 -11.68 -10.25
CA GLN A 177 15.80 -10.50 -9.57
C GLN A 177 15.77 -10.70 -8.05
N LYS A 178 16.47 -9.82 -7.33
CA LYS A 178 16.37 -9.76 -5.87
C LYS A 178 15.08 -9.05 -5.47
N PHE A 179 14.45 -9.53 -4.41
CA PHE A 179 13.33 -8.89 -3.75
C PHE A 179 13.70 -8.58 -2.30
N VAL A 180 13.26 -7.43 -1.81
CA VAL A 180 13.45 -7.01 -0.41
C VAL A 180 12.10 -7.02 0.29
N ILE A 181 12.01 -7.73 1.42
CA ILE A 181 10.77 -7.87 2.18
C ILE A 181 10.93 -7.46 3.65
N ASP A 182 9.96 -6.68 4.12
CA ASP A 182 9.72 -6.38 5.53
C ASP A 182 8.41 -7.04 5.97
N ILE A 183 8.41 -7.65 7.15
CA ILE A 183 7.21 -8.26 7.74
C ILE A 183 7.05 -7.74 9.17
N ASP A 184 5.84 -7.28 9.51
CA ASP A 184 5.42 -7.12 10.90
C ASP A 184 4.29 -8.10 11.20
N ALA A 185 4.44 -8.91 12.24
CA ALA A 185 3.39 -9.84 12.70
C ALA A 185 2.95 -9.46 14.11
N TRP A 186 1.68 -9.06 14.26
CA TRP A 186 1.10 -8.69 15.54
C TRP A 186 0.71 -9.94 16.32
N VAL A 187 1.32 -10.11 17.49
CA VAL A 187 1.16 -11.27 18.39
C VAL A 187 1.43 -10.81 19.81
N ASP A 188 0.68 -11.32 20.79
CA ASP A 188 0.90 -11.03 22.20
C ASP A 188 2.19 -11.70 22.70
N LEU A 189 3.17 -10.92 23.15
CA LEU A 189 4.47 -11.43 23.58
C LEU A 189 4.61 -11.53 25.10
N ARG A 190 3.55 -11.19 25.86
CA ARG A 190 3.62 -11.10 27.33
C ARG A 190 3.92 -12.43 27.99
N GLU A 191 3.32 -13.53 27.53
CA GLU A 191 3.55 -14.85 28.12
C GLU A 191 4.94 -15.38 27.78
N ALA A 192 5.36 -15.32 26.52
CA ALA A 192 6.71 -15.66 26.11
C ALA A 192 7.79 -14.86 26.87
N GLY A 193 7.54 -13.57 27.11
CA GLY A 193 8.45 -12.72 27.89
C GLY A 193 8.54 -13.09 29.38
N LYS A 194 7.55 -13.80 29.94
CA LYS A 194 7.59 -14.31 31.32
C LYS A 194 8.20 -15.71 31.39
N SER A 195 7.91 -16.56 30.42
CA SER A 195 8.27 -17.98 30.45
C SER A 195 9.63 -18.27 29.83
N ASP A 196 10.13 -17.39 28.96
CA ASP A 196 11.32 -17.61 28.12
C ASP A 196 11.25 -18.92 27.32
N ASN A 197 10.03 -19.34 26.94
CA ASN A 197 9.78 -20.56 26.19
C ASN A 197 9.26 -20.22 24.79
N ILE A 198 9.95 -20.72 23.75
CA ILE A 198 9.57 -20.49 22.35
C ILE A 198 8.17 -21.01 22.01
N ASN A 199 7.66 -22.01 22.74
CA ASN A 199 6.32 -22.55 22.54
C ASN A 199 5.20 -21.57 22.92
N ASP A 200 5.51 -20.55 23.73
CA ASP A 200 4.56 -19.50 24.12
C ASP A 200 4.59 -18.30 23.16
N SER A 201 5.32 -18.42 22.04
CA SER A 201 5.46 -17.39 21.01
C SER A 201 5.40 -17.98 19.59
N VAL A 202 5.50 -17.11 18.59
CA VAL A 202 5.73 -17.49 17.20
C VAL A 202 7.22 -17.37 16.89
N SER A 203 7.79 -18.41 16.28
CA SER A 203 9.16 -18.37 15.79
C SER A 203 9.28 -17.48 14.55
N TYR A 204 10.09 -16.42 14.64
CA TYR A 204 10.42 -15.58 13.48
C TYR A 204 11.17 -16.36 12.40
N VAL A 205 11.85 -17.47 12.74
CA VAL A 205 12.50 -18.36 11.77
C VAL A 205 11.45 -19.03 10.87
N ASP A 206 10.29 -19.40 11.43
CA ASP A 206 9.24 -20.00 10.61
C ASP A 206 8.57 -18.96 9.70
N ILE A 207 8.39 -17.72 10.16
CA ILE A 207 7.90 -16.61 9.31
C ILE A 207 8.90 -16.32 8.18
N TYR A 208 10.20 -16.31 8.50
CA TYR A 208 11.27 -16.19 7.50
C TYR A 208 11.19 -17.31 6.46
N ASN A 209 11.02 -18.56 6.89
CA ASN A 209 10.94 -19.71 5.98
C ASN A 209 9.70 -19.63 5.08
N ILE A 210 8.54 -19.18 5.60
CA ILE A 210 7.36 -18.93 4.75
C ILE A 210 7.68 -17.90 3.67
N ALA A 211 8.31 -16.78 4.03
CA ALA A 211 8.66 -15.74 3.07
C ALA A 211 9.66 -16.25 2.01
N LYS A 212 10.69 -16.99 2.46
CA LYS A 212 11.68 -17.64 1.60
C LYS A 212 11.02 -18.61 0.62
N ASP A 213 10.22 -19.54 1.12
CA ASP A 213 9.58 -20.58 0.30
C ASP A 213 8.63 -19.99 -0.76
N VAL A 214 8.00 -18.85 -0.44
CA VAL A 214 7.14 -18.14 -1.39
C VAL A 214 7.96 -17.37 -2.44
N LEU A 215 9.01 -16.66 -2.03
CA LEU A 215 9.82 -15.82 -2.93
C LEU A 215 10.79 -16.62 -3.82
N GLU A 216 11.31 -17.74 -3.33
CA GLU A 216 12.15 -18.65 -4.11
C GLU A 216 11.33 -19.74 -4.83
N GLY A 217 10.00 -19.71 -4.65
CA GLY A 217 9.06 -20.66 -5.23
C GLY A 217 8.62 -20.32 -6.65
N PRO A 218 7.43 -20.80 -7.07
CA PRO A 218 6.87 -20.52 -8.40
C PRO A 218 6.77 -19.01 -8.69
N GLY A 219 7.05 -18.63 -9.93
CA GLY A 219 6.93 -17.24 -10.40
C GLY A 219 5.47 -16.77 -10.42
N TYR A 220 5.26 -15.52 -10.02
CA TYR A 220 3.97 -14.81 -10.04
C TYR A 220 4.08 -13.59 -10.93
N ASN A 221 2.96 -13.10 -11.47
CA ASN A 221 2.95 -11.86 -12.26
C ASN A 221 3.09 -10.63 -11.35
N LEU A 222 2.34 -10.61 -10.26
CA LEU A 222 2.14 -9.45 -9.40
C LEU A 222 2.84 -9.59 -8.06
N LEU A 223 3.35 -8.48 -7.52
CA LEU A 223 3.90 -8.44 -6.17
C LEU A 223 2.78 -8.61 -5.12
N GLU A 224 1.60 -8.15 -5.48
CA GLU A 224 0.33 -8.29 -4.77
C GLU A 224 0.07 -9.77 -4.46
N SER A 225 0.25 -10.66 -5.43
CA SER A 225 0.01 -12.11 -5.26
C SER A 225 1.02 -12.73 -4.31
N VAL A 226 2.29 -12.38 -4.47
CA VAL A 226 3.38 -12.86 -3.61
C VAL A 226 3.16 -12.40 -2.17
N THR A 227 2.89 -11.11 -1.96
CA THR A 227 2.65 -10.56 -0.63
C THR A 227 1.38 -11.12 0.00
N HIS A 228 0.31 -11.26 -0.77
CA HIS A 228 -0.94 -11.87 -0.32
C HIS A 228 -0.70 -13.32 0.14
N LEU A 229 0.05 -14.11 -0.64
CA LEU A 229 0.36 -15.50 -0.29
C LEU A 229 1.18 -15.60 1.00
N ILE A 230 2.18 -14.74 1.19
CA ILE A 230 2.99 -14.70 2.42
C ILE A 230 2.10 -14.36 3.63
N ALA A 231 1.27 -13.32 3.51
CA ALA A 231 0.37 -12.91 4.58
C ALA A 231 -0.64 -14.02 4.93
N THR A 232 -1.27 -14.63 3.92
CA THR A 232 -2.24 -15.71 4.09
C THR A 232 -1.60 -16.94 4.73
N LYS A 233 -0.45 -17.42 4.22
CA LYS A 233 0.26 -18.56 4.83
C LYS A 233 0.66 -18.28 6.28
N THR A 234 1.11 -17.07 6.57
CA THR A 234 1.50 -16.67 7.94
C THR A 234 0.30 -16.69 8.87
N LEU A 235 -0.83 -16.08 8.48
CA LEU A 235 -2.05 -16.09 9.29
C LEU A 235 -2.65 -17.50 9.41
N GLN A 236 -2.61 -18.32 8.38
CA GLN A 236 -3.13 -19.70 8.44
C GLN A 236 -2.28 -20.59 9.35
N ARG A 237 -0.95 -20.47 9.30
CA ARG A 237 -0.04 -21.31 10.11
C ARG A 237 -0.04 -20.94 11.59
N PHE A 238 -0.16 -19.66 11.93
CA PHE A 238 -0.02 -19.19 13.31
C PHE A 238 -1.29 -18.52 13.81
N SER A 239 -2.18 -19.27 14.45
CA SER A 239 -3.43 -18.77 15.02
C SER A 239 -3.26 -17.61 16.01
N GLN A 240 -2.10 -17.53 16.67
CA GLN A 240 -1.72 -16.47 17.62
C GLN A 240 -1.54 -15.09 16.96
N ILE A 241 -1.24 -15.04 15.66
CA ILE A 241 -1.05 -13.79 14.93
C ILE A 241 -2.42 -13.18 14.62
N SER A 242 -2.64 -11.92 15.02
CA SER A 242 -3.89 -11.20 14.80
C SER A 242 -3.88 -10.40 13.50
N ALA A 243 -2.73 -9.88 13.10
CA ALA A 243 -2.53 -9.12 11.87
C ALA A 243 -1.10 -9.28 11.34
N VAL A 244 -0.94 -9.11 10.02
CA VAL A 244 0.37 -9.09 9.36
C VAL A 244 0.43 -7.91 8.40
N ARG A 245 1.55 -7.17 8.44
CA ARG A 245 1.95 -6.22 7.40
C ARG A 245 3.06 -6.87 6.59
N VAL A 246 2.92 -6.88 5.27
CA VAL A 246 3.96 -7.34 4.35
C VAL A 246 4.28 -6.21 3.40
N LYS A 247 5.54 -5.78 3.36
CA LYS A 247 6.04 -4.82 2.38
C LYS A 247 7.09 -5.50 1.53
N LEU A 248 6.83 -5.61 0.23
CA LEU A 248 7.71 -6.26 -0.74
C LEU A 248 8.13 -5.26 -1.80
N GLY A 249 9.44 -5.16 -2.02
CA GLY A 249 10.01 -4.25 -3.00
C GLY A 249 10.92 -4.93 -4.02
N LYS A 250 10.91 -4.36 -5.23
CA LYS A 250 11.86 -4.58 -6.31
C LYS A 250 12.89 -3.44 -6.28
N PRO A 251 14.15 -3.70 -5.87
CA PRO A 251 15.21 -2.70 -5.92
C PRO A 251 15.70 -2.42 -7.35
N HIS A 252 15.43 -3.31 -8.30
CA HIS A 252 15.84 -3.18 -9.69
C HIS A 252 14.64 -3.45 -10.61
N VAL A 253 14.02 -2.40 -11.15
CA VAL A 253 12.85 -2.56 -12.03
C VAL A 253 13.24 -2.26 -13.47
N SER A 254 12.72 -3.06 -14.40
CA SER A 254 12.90 -2.90 -15.85
C SER A 254 12.02 -1.76 -16.41
N ILE A 255 12.28 -0.52 -16.03
CA ILE A 255 11.67 0.68 -16.64
C ILE A 255 12.75 1.48 -17.38
N GLN A 256 12.39 2.14 -18.48
CA GLN A 256 13.28 3.01 -19.27
C GLN A 256 13.60 4.35 -18.59
N GLY A 257 13.94 4.34 -17.30
CA GLY A 257 14.24 5.54 -16.53
C GLY A 257 14.76 5.24 -15.13
N PRO A 258 15.31 6.24 -14.42
CA PRO A 258 15.80 6.03 -13.07
C PRO A 258 14.62 5.82 -12.12
N LEU A 259 14.72 4.78 -11.30
CA LEU A 259 13.77 4.42 -10.26
C LEU A 259 14.57 3.82 -9.10
N ASP A 260 14.38 4.36 -7.90
CA ASP A 260 15.14 3.90 -6.72
C ASP A 260 14.48 2.66 -6.09
N TYR A 261 13.15 2.65 -6.04
CA TYR A 261 12.40 1.59 -5.38
C TYR A 261 10.97 1.52 -5.90
N LEU A 262 10.51 0.29 -6.15
CA LEU A 262 9.11 -0.02 -6.38
C LEU A 262 8.67 -1.11 -5.42
N GLY A 263 7.45 -1.04 -4.91
CA GLY A 263 6.95 -2.11 -4.08
C GLY A 263 5.47 -2.01 -3.78
N VAL A 264 4.99 -3.02 -3.07
CA VAL A 264 3.65 -3.05 -2.49
C VAL A 264 3.77 -3.18 -0.98
N GLU A 265 2.86 -2.57 -0.26
CA GLU A 265 2.70 -2.76 1.18
C GLU A 265 1.25 -3.12 1.44
N ILE A 266 1.02 -4.25 2.11
CA ILE A 266 -0.32 -4.74 2.44
C ILE A 266 -0.49 -4.96 3.94
N PHE A 267 -1.74 -4.89 4.40
CA PHE A 267 -2.17 -5.26 5.74
C PHE A 267 -3.28 -6.31 5.68
N ARG A 268 -3.08 -7.43 6.38
CA ARG A 268 -4.08 -8.50 6.49
C ARG A 268 -4.39 -8.79 7.94
N PHE A 269 -5.66 -8.99 8.25
CA PHE A 269 -6.18 -9.25 9.59
C PHE A 269 -6.81 -10.63 9.64
N ARG A 270 -6.56 -11.38 10.71
CA ARG A 270 -7.17 -12.71 10.86
C ARG A 270 -8.68 -12.65 10.73
N GLY A 271 -9.35 -11.76 11.45
CA GLY A 271 -10.82 -11.70 11.47
C GLY A 271 -11.49 -11.25 10.17
N VAL A 272 -10.71 -10.91 9.14
CA VAL A 272 -11.20 -10.43 7.83
C VAL A 272 -10.70 -11.30 6.69
N ASP A 273 -9.44 -11.73 6.76
CA ASP A 273 -8.72 -12.36 5.64
C ASP A 273 -8.53 -13.89 5.79
N VAL A 274 -8.90 -14.48 6.94
CA VAL A 274 -8.87 -15.94 7.21
C VAL A 274 -10.20 -16.41 7.78
#